data_AF-A0A7Y3DBQ4-F1
#
_entry.id   AF-A0A7Y3DBQ4-F1
#
_cell.length_a   1.000
_cell.length_b   1.000
_cell.length_c   1.000
_cell.angle_alpha   90.00
_cell.angle_beta   90.00
_cell.angle_gamma   90.00
#
_symmetry.space_group_name_H-M   'P 1'
#
loop_
_entity.id
_entity.type
_entity.pdbx_description
1 polymer ?
#
loop_
_entity_poly.entity_id
_entity_poly.type
_entity_poly.pdbx_seq_one_letter_code
_entity_poly.pdbx_strand_id
1 'polypeptide(L)'
;MAALRLLVLDAYAPEGRAAVRGADGTEAGRLYERMIARLRPDARVEIAYPADPDPELPADADLARYDGIAWTGSSLTIHHADDVRVARQVALARAAFDAGVPAFGSCW
;
A
#
# COMPACT_ATOMS: atom_id res chain seq x y z
N MET A 1 17.86 -17.95 4.42
CA MET A 1 16.62 -17.36 4.98
C MET A 1 15.55 -17.47 3.90
N ALA A 2 14.27 -17.65 4.26
CA ALA A 2 13.19 -17.63 3.29
C ALA A 2 13.06 -16.24 2.66
N ALA A 3 12.67 -16.18 1.39
CA ALA A 3 12.38 -14.93 0.69
C ALA A 3 11.22 -14.20 1.38
N LEU A 4 11.44 -12.93 1.75
CA LEU A 4 10.38 -12.12 2.37
C LEU A 4 9.24 -11.87 1.38
N ARG A 5 8.01 -11.91 1.86
CA ARG A 5 6.80 -11.52 1.13
C ARG A 5 6.31 -10.19 1.70
N LEU A 6 6.43 -9.13 0.92
CA LEU A 6 6.08 -7.78 1.34
C LEU A 6 4.91 -7.26 0.51
N LEU A 7 3.94 -6.64 1.20
CA LEU A 7 2.83 -5.93 0.57
C LEU A 7 3.09 -4.43 0.60
N VAL A 8 3.06 -3.79 -0.56
CA VAL A 8 3.10 -2.34 -0.68
C VAL A 8 1.69 -1.84 -0.98
N LEU A 9 1.18 -0.95 -0.15
CA LEU A 9 -0.11 -0.32 -0.32
C LEU A 9 0.12 1.08 -0.90
N ASP A 10 -0.06 1.22 -2.22
CA ASP A 10 -0.02 2.51 -2.90
C ASP A 10 -1.34 3.25 -2.62
N ALA A 11 -1.30 4.07 -1.58
CA ALA A 11 -2.46 4.71 -1.01
C ALA A 11 -2.98 5.89 -1.84
N TYR A 12 -2.28 6.34 -2.89
CA TYR A 12 -2.74 7.43 -3.75
C TYR A 12 -4.07 7.08 -4.41
N ALA A 13 -4.98 8.05 -4.48
CA ALA A 13 -6.19 7.90 -5.27
C ALA A 13 -5.88 7.80 -6.78
N PRO A 14 -6.79 7.21 -7.59
CA PRO A 14 -6.59 7.09 -9.04
C PRO A 14 -6.18 8.41 -9.72
N GLU A 15 -6.80 9.52 -9.30
CA GLU A 15 -6.53 10.85 -9.85
C GLU A 15 -5.14 11.35 -9.43
N GLY A 16 -4.72 11.08 -8.19
CA GLY A 16 -3.39 11.41 -7.70
C GLY A 16 -2.30 10.65 -8.45
N ARG A 17 -2.49 9.34 -8.67
CA ARG A 17 -1.56 8.53 -9.48
C ARG A 17 -1.53 9.01 -10.93
N ALA A 18 -2.67 9.38 -11.51
CA ALA A 18 -2.74 9.96 -12.84
C ALA A 18 -1.99 11.29 -12.96
N ALA A 19 -2.09 12.16 -11.95
CA ALA A 19 -1.34 13.41 -11.90
C ALA A 19 0.19 13.17 -11.82
N VAL A 20 0.63 12.21 -11.00
CA VAL A 20 2.04 11.80 -10.93
C VAL A 20 2.52 11.31 -12.29
N ARG A 21 1.78 10.40 -12.95
CA ARG A 21 2.13 9.91 -14.29
C ARG A 21 2.15 11.02 -15.34
N GLY A 22 1.20 11.95 -15.28
CA GLY A 22 1.10 13.08 -16.22
C GLY A 22 2.24 14.10 -16.07
N ALA A 23 2.93 14.09 -14.93
CA ALA A 23 4.12 14.90 -14.66
C ALA A 23 5.44 14.13 -14.87
N ASP A 24 5.41 13.01 -15.61
CA ASP A 24 6.53 12.09 -15.80
C ASP A 24 7.12 11.54 -14.48
N GLY A 25 6.32 11.58 -13.41
CA GLY A 25 6.67 11.03 -12.11
C GLY A 25 6.50 9.52 -12.05
N THR A 26 7.22 8.88 -11.11
CA THR A 26 7.05 7.46 -10.81
C THR A 26 6.06 7.30 -9.65
N GLU A 27 5.08 6.41 -9.82
CA GLU A 27 4.11 6.07 -8.77
C GLU A 27 4.79 5.60 -7.48
N ALA A 28 4.21 5.95 -6.33
CA ALA A 28 4.81 5.72 -5.02
C ALA A 28 5.06 4.22 -4.76
N GLY A 29 4.11 3.36 -5.15
CA GLY A 29 4.27 1.91 -5.01
C GLY A 29 5.49 1.37 -5.77
N ARG A 30 5.76 1.91 -6.97
CA ARG A 30 6.93 1.54 -7.77
C ARG A 30 8.24 2.04 -7.18
N LEU A 31 8.23 3.20 -6.52
CA LEU A 31 9.41 3.68 -5.78
C LEU A 31 9.74 2.75 -4.61
N TYR A 32 8.73 2.31 -3.87
CA TYR A 32 8.89 1.33 -2.79
C TYR A 32 9.39 -0.02 -3.30
N GLU A 33 8.81 -0.57 -4.38
CA GLU A 33 9.26 -1.81 -5.02
C GLU A 33 10.75 -1.74 -5.40
N ARG A 34 11.18 -0.65 -6.05
CA ARG A 34 12.59 -0.44 -6.43
C ARG A 34 13.51 -0.34 -5.21
N MET A 35 13.08 0.38 -4.18
CA MET A 35 13.83 0.50 -2.93
C MET A 35 14.00 -0.86 -2.25
N ILE A 36 12.91 -1.62 -2.12
CA ILE A 36 12.91 -2.96 -1.52
C ILE A 36 13.80 -3.90 -2.32
N ALA A 37 13.67 -3.93 -3.65
CA ALA A 37 14.51 -4.77 -4.51
C ALA A 37 16.01 -4.47 -4.36
N ARG A 38 16.38 -3.21 -4.09
CA ARG A 38 17.77 -2.82 -3.80
C ARG A 38 18.25 -3.31 -2.43
N LEU A 39 17.39 -3.27 -1.42
CA LEU A 39 17.73 -3.65 -0.03
C LEU A 39 17.68 -5.17 0.20
N ARG A 40 16.73 -5.84 -0.44
CA ARG A 40 16.42 -7.27 -0.34
C ARG A 40 16.03 -7.81 -1.72
N PRO A 41 17.02 -8.12 -2.57
CA PRO A 41 16.77 -8.61 -3.94
C PRO A 41 15.98 -9.93 -4.00
N ASP A 42 15.97 -10.68 -2.91
CA ASP A 42 15.23 -11.94 -2.75
C ASP A 42 13.77 -11.74 -2.32
N ALA A 43 13.37 -10.52 -1.95
CA ALA A 43 12.01 -10.24 -1.52
C ALA A 43 11.02 -10.29 -2.69
N ARG A 44 9.83 -10.82 -2.42
CA ARG A 44 8.66 -10.76 -3.30
C ARG A 44 7.82 -9.58 -2.87
N VAL A 45 7.59 -8.64 -3.78
CA VAL A 45 6.76 -7.46 -3.54
C VAL A 45 5.47 -7.60 -4.32
N GLU A 46 4.35 -7.46 -3.61
CA GLU A 46 3.01 -7.30 -4.21
C GLU A 46 2.59 -5.85 -3.96
N ILE A 47 2.00 -5.18 -4.97
CA ILE A 47 1.48 -3.80 -4.85
C ILE A 47 -0.04 -3.86 -4.94
N ALA A 48 -0.74 -3.22 -4.00
CA ALA A 48 -2.19 -3.06 -4.05
C ALA A 48 -2.59 -1.58 -3.89
N TYR A 49 -3.80 -1.24 -4.35
CA TYR A 49 -4.28 0.14 -4.50
C TYR A 49 -5.55 0.39 -3.69
N PRO A 50 -5.47 0.56 -2.35
CA PRO A 50 -6.65 0.63 -1.47
C PRO A 50 -7.63 1.78 -1.77
N ALA A 51 -7.19 2.80 -2.50
CA ALA A 51 -8.03 3.95 -2.86
C ALA A 51 -8.87 3.74 -4.13
N ASP A 52 -8.72 2.60 -4.81
CA ASP A 52 -9.45 2.31 -6.05
C ASP A 52 -10.88 1.83 -5.75
N PRO A 53 -11.84 1.97 -6.70
CA PRO A 53 -13.25 1.59 -6.50
C PRO A 53 -13.46 0.11 -6.23
N ASP A 54 -12.80 -0.74 -7.01
CA ASP A 54 -12.73 -2.20 -6.88
C ASP A 54 -11.28 -2.56 -6.64
N PRO A 55 -10.72 -2.16 -5.50
CA PRO A 55 -9.32 -2.39 -5.31
C PRO A 55 -9.18 -3.91 -5.23
N GLU A 56 -8.24 -4.49 -5.97
CA GLU A 56 -7.74 -5.86 -5.72
C GLU A 56 -6.99 -5.86 -4.39
N LEU A 57 -7.60 -5.27 -3.36
CA LEU A 57 -7.23 -5.51 -2.00
C LEU A 57 -7.38 -7.00 -1.80
N PRO A 58 -6.44 -7.60 -1.08
CA PRO A 58 -6.66 -8.91 -0.50
C PRO A 58 -7.78 -8.80 0.55
N ALA A 59 -9.03 -8.62 0.12
CA ALA A 59 -10.21 -8.43 0.97
C ALA A 59 -10.49 -9.67 1.83
N ASP A 60 -9.91 -10.81 1.47
CA ASP A 60 -9.91 -12.05 2.24
C ASP A 60 -8.55 -12.77 2.20
N ALA A 61 -7.52 -12.14 1.60
CA ALA A 61 -6.27 -12.85 1.41
C ALA A 61 -5.42 -12.66 2.64
N ASP A 62 -5.39 -13.72 3.45
CA ASP A 62 -4.54 -13.95 4.61
C ASP A 62 -3.39 -12.94 4.70
N LEU A 63 -3.63 -11.80 5.36
CA LEU A 63 -2.61 -10.76 5.53
C LEU A 63 -1.42 -11.34 6.28
N ALA A 64 -1.66 -12.35 7.14
CA ALA A 64 -0.63 -13.06 7.88
C ALA A 64 0.32 -13.88 6.97
N ARG A 65 0.04 -14.00 5.65
CA ARG A 65 1.01 -14.54 4.68
C ARG A 65 2.18 -13.60 4.39
N TYR A 66 2.01 -12.30 4.67
CA TYR A 66 3.04 -11.30 4.43
C TYR A 66 3.92 -11.13 5.66
N ASP A 67 5.22 -11.01 5.43
CA ASP A 67 6.19 -10.73 6.48
C ASP A 67 6.19 -9.24 6.89
N GLY A 68 5.56 -8.38 6.09
CA GLY A 68 5.39 -6.96 6.40
C GLY A 68 4.61 -6.17 5.35
N ILE A 69 4.08 -5.04 5.78
CA ILE A 69 3.29 -4.11 4.96
C ILE A 69 3.97 -2.73 4.94
N ALA A 70 4.07 -2.13 3.75
CA ALA A 70 4.55 -0.77 3.56
C ALA A 70 3.45 0.11 2.97
N TRP A 71 3.07 1.15 3.70
CA TRP A 71 2.13 2.17 3.25
C TRP A 71 2.88 3.35 2.63
N THR A 72 2.57 3.68 1.38
CA THR A 72 3.04 4.93 0.78
C THR A 72 2.36 6.13 1.45
N GLY A 73 2.72 7.35 1.05
CA GLY A 73 1.79 8.48 1.23
C GLY A 73 0.57 8.34 0.31
N SER A 74 -0.39 9.24 0.45
CA SER A 74 -1.55 9.40 -0.43
C SER A 74 -1.68 10.86 -0.87
N SER A 75 -2.56 11.06 -1.83
CA SER A 75 -3.10 12.37 -2.22
C SER A 75 -4.37 12.73 -1.44
N LEU A 76 -4.76 11.94 -0.45
CA LEU A 76 -5.96 12.13 0.36
C LEU A 76 -5.58 12.82 1.71
N THR A 77 -6.53 13.18 2.61
CA THR A 77 -6.25 13.33 4.08
C THR A 77 -7.17 12.52 5.05
N ILE A 78 -6.62 11.93 6.14
CA ILE A 78 -7.36 11.06 7.11
C ILE A 78 -8.49 11.80 7.80
N HIS A 79 -8.44 13.13 7.75
CA HIS A 79 -9.44 14.02 8.30
C HIS A 79 -10.76 14.02 7.49
N HIS A 80 -10.80 13.46 6.27
CA HIS A 80 -12.01 13.29 5.48
C HIS A 80 -12.65 11.91 5.72
N ALA A 81 -13.26 11.75 6.89
CA ALA A 81 -13.82 10.47 7.33
C ALA A 81 -15.05 10.00 6.51
N ASP A 82 -15.67 10.88 5.73
CA ASP A 82 -16.79 10.62 4.83
C ASP A 82 -16.34 10.08 3.46
N ASP A 83 -15.05 10.17 3.12
CA ASP A 83 -14.51 9.62 1.89
C ASP A 83 -14.36 8.08 2.02
N VAL A 84 -15.08 7.34 1.18
CA VAL A 84 -15.07 5.87 1.20
C VAL A 84 -13.68 5.27 0.96
N ARG A 85 -12.80 5.96 0.22
CA ARG A 85 -11.43 5.50 -0.04
C ARG A 85 -10.60 5.54 1.24
N VAL A 86 -10.85 6.55 2.07
CA VAL A 86 -10.24 6.77 3.38
C VAL A 86 -10.73 5.72 4.37
N ALA A 87 -12.03 5.49 4.43
CA ALA A 87 -12.62 4.45 5.26
C ALA A 87 -12.06 3.05 4.92
N ARG A 88 -11.87 2.73 3.62
CA ARG A 88 -11.24 1.48 3.17
C ARG A 88 -9.80 1.34 3.64
N GLN A 89 -8.99 2.39 3.51
CA GLN A 89 -7.60 2.38 4.00
C GLN A 89 -7.54 2.15 5.51
N VAL A 90 -8.40 2.81 6.28
CA VAL A 90 -8.48 2.64 7.74
C VAL A 90 -8.92 1.21 8.10
N ALA A 91 -9.91 0.65 7.40
CA ALA A 91 -10.35 -0.73 7.61
C ALA A 91 -9.21 -1.74 7.34
N LEU A 92 -8.45 -1.54 6.27
CA LEU A 92 -7.31 -2.38 5.93
C LEU A 92 -6.17 -2.27 6.94
N ALA A 93 -5.88 -1.06 7.44
CA ALA A 93 -4.89 -0.86 8.50
C ALA A 93 -5.28 -1.56 9.80
N ARG A 94 -6.57 -1.57 10.16
CA ARG A 94 -7.09 -2.33 11.29
C ARG A 94 -6.95 -3.84 11.08
N ALA A 95 -7.34 -4.35 9.91
CA ALA A 95 -7.20 -5.76 9.59
C ALA A 95 -5.74 -6.24 9.63
N ALA A 96 -4.79 -5.43 9.13
CA ALA A 96 -3.36 -5.72 9.21
C ALA A 96 -2.86 -5.79 10.65
N PHE A 97 -3.31 -4.87 11.50
CA PHE A 97 -2.98 -4.86 12.93
C PHE A 97 -3.54 -6.09 13.65
N ASP A 98 -4.81 -6.43 13.40
CA ASP A 98 -5.47 -7.61 13.99
C ASP A 98 -4.79 -8.93 13.54
N ALA A 99 -4.26 -8.97 12.32
CA ALA A 99 -3.47 -10.10 11.81
C ALA A 99 -2.04 -10.17 12.39
N GLY A 100 -1.60 -9.16 13.17
CA GLY A 100 -0.26 -9.12 13.76
C GLY A 100 0.86 -8.87 12.76
N VAL A 101 0.55 -8.33 11.58
CA VAL A 101 1.54 -8.10 10.51
C VAL A 101 2.26 -6.78 10.75
N PRO A 102 3.60 -6.76 10.82
CA PRO A 102 4.36 -5.52 10.98
C PRO A 102 4.10 -4.54 9.82
N ALA A 103 3.86 -3.27 10.15
CA ALA A 103 3.58 -2.24 9.17
C ALA A 103 4.47 -1.00 9.35
N PHE A 104 4.86 -0.40 8.23
CA PHE A 104 5.54 0.89 8.14
C PHE A 104 4.75 1.84 7.24
N GLY A 105 4.72 3.15 7.52
CA GLY A 105 4.05 4.14 6.68
C GLY A 105 4.82 5.46 6.58
N SER A 106 4.84 6.08 5.39
CA SER A 106 5.63 7.29 5.14
C SER A 106 4.88 8.62 5.23
N CYS A 107 3.57 8.63 5.02
CA CYS A 107 2.71 9.79 5.18
C CYS A 107 1.26 9.28 5.13
N TRP A 108 0.32 10.21 5.22
CA TRP A 108 -0.99 10.00 4.64
C TRP A 108 -1.08 10.66 3.30
#